data_AF-A0A267EYR5-F1
#
_entry.id   AF-A0A267EYR5-F1
#
_cell.length_a   1.000
_cell.length_b   1.000
_cell.length_c   1.000
_cell.angle_alpha   90.00
_cell.angle_beta   90.00
_cell.angle_gamma   90.00
#
_symmetry.space_group_name_H-M   'P 1'
#
loop_
_entity.id
_entity.type
_entity.pdbx_description
1 polymer ?
#
loop_
_entity_poly.entity_id
_entity_poly.type
_entity_poly.pdbx_seq_one_letter_code
_entity_poly.pdbx_strand_id
1 'polypeptide(L)'
;IVRLSRRSVNAGQSVSRVAIRLLSSGSQQQQQQQEQQQQSRPPLHRDPELAQLLGRIASLDLAKLTPETRALLDRIVRVDHAGEFGADRIYAGQLAVLGGTPTGPLIRHMHEQEQDHLAAFEALIPALRARPTVLMPFWRVAGFALGAGTALIGKEAAMACTVAVEAEIQEHYNAQLRSLLADNPELHADLMRVIARFRDEEAEHHDTGLREDAESAPAYPALSAAIRAGCRVAIFLSERI
;
A
#
# COMPACT_ATOMS: atom_id res chain seq x y z
N ILE A 1 1.25 -31.68 -61.54
CA ILE A 1 1.54 -30.23 -61.35
C ILE A 1 0.31 -29.63 -60.66
N VAL A 2 0.25 -29.06 -59.46
CA VAL A 2 1.14 -28.89 -58.31
C VAL A 2 0.22 -28.97 -57.10
N ARG A 3 0.60 -29.80 -56.13
CA ARG A 3 0.02 -29.93 -54.80
C ARG A 3 0.89 -29.03 -53.91
N LEU A 4 0.42 -27.88 -53.43
CA LEU A 4 1.08 -27.09 -52.37
C LEU A 4 0.11 -26.03 -51.81
N SER A 5 0.27 -25.73 -50.52
CA SER A 5 -0.39 -24.63 -49.77
C SER A 5 -1.72 -24.94 -49.05
N ARG A 6 -1.69 -25.86 -48.08
CA ARG A 6 -2.56 -25.83 -46.89
C ARG A 6 -1.82 -26.22 -45.60
N ARG A 7 -0.51 -25.96 -45.50
CA ARG A 7 0.29 -26.24 -44.29
C ARG A 7 0.76 -24.99 -43.52
N SER A 8 0.50 -23.78 -43.99
CA SER A 8 1.06 -22.56 -43.38
C SER A 8 0.19 -21.90 -42.30
N VAL A 9 -1.12 -22.21 -42.21
CA VAL A 9 -2.04 -21.46 -41.32
C VAL A 9 -2.09 -22.03 -39.89
N ASN A 10 -1.80 -23.32 -39.68
CA ASN A 10 -1.87 -23.93 -38.34
C ASN A 10 -0.60 -23.77 -37.48
N ALA A 11 0.55 -23.42 -38.08
CA ALA A 11 1.79 -23.23 -37.33
C ALA A 11 1.81 -21.90 -36.55
N GLY A 12 1.27 -20.82 -37.13
CA GLY A 12 1.27 -19.49 -36.51
C GLY A 12 0.36 -19.36 -35.27
N GLN A 13 -0.79 -20.05 -35.24
CA GLN A 13 -1.69 -20.03 -34.07
C GLN A 13 -1.17 -20.88 -32.89
N SER A 14 -0.43 -21.95 -33.17
CA SER A 14 0.16 -22.83 -32.14
C SER A 14 1.35 -22.15 -31.44
N VAL A 15 2.25 -21.53 -32.21
CA VAL A 15 3.41 -20.80 -31.65
C VAL A 15 2.96 -19.60 -30.82
N SER A 16 1.92 -18.88 -31.25
CA SER A 16 1.35 -17.76 -30.48
C SER A 16 0.75 -18.21 -29.14
N ARG A 17 0.04 -19.35 -29.10
CA ARG A 17 -0.50 -19.91 -27.84
C ARG A 17 0.59 -20.41 -26.89
N VAL A 18 1.66 -21.01 -27.42
CA VAL A 18 2.81 -21.46 -26.61
C VAL A 18 3.58 -20.26 -26.06
N ALA A 19 3.81 -19.22 -26.86
CA ALA A 19 4.46 -17.99 -26.42
C ALA A 19 3.63 -17.23 -25.37
N ILE A 20 2.30 -17.14 -25.55
CA ILE A 20 1.39 -16.54 -24.54
C ILE A 20 1.40 -17.37 -23.25
N ARG A 21 1.39 -18.71 -23.34
CA ARG A 21 1.51 -19.58 -22.15
C ARG A 21 2.84 -19.40 -21.43
N LEU A 22 3.95 -19.30 -22.16
CA LEU A 22 5.30 -19.13 -21.60
C LEU A 22 5.47 -17.75 -20.93
N LEU A 23 4.94 -16.69 -21.54
CA LEU A 23 4.92 -15.35 -20.95
C LEU A 23 4.03 -15.31 -19.70
N SER A 24 2.83 -15.91 -19.77
CA SER A 24 1.92 -16.02 -18.62
C SER A 24 2.51 -16.84 -17.48
N SER A 25 3.23 -17.93 -17.77
CA SER A 25 3.91 -18.74 -16.75
C SER A 25 5.12 -18.04 -16.14
N GLY A 26 5.84 -17.22 -16.92
CA GLY A 26 6.95 -16.41 -16.43
C GLY A 26 6.49 -15.33 -15.45
N SER A 27 5.39 -14.64 -15.78
CA SER A 27 4.77 -13.66 -14.87
C SER A 27 4.27 -14.31 -13.58
N GLN A 28 3.60 -15.47 -13.67
CA GLN A 28 3.13 -16.19 -12.49
C GLN A 28 4.26 -16.68 -11.58
N GLN A 29 5.40 -17.12 -12.14
CA GLN A 29 6.55 -17.54 -11.36
C GLN A 29 7.25 -16.36 -10.66
N GLN A 30 7.38 -15.21 -11.32
CA GLN A 30 7.91 -14.01 -10.67
C GLN A 30 7.02 -13.55 -9.52
N GLN A 31 5.71 -13.61 -9.71
CA GLN A 31 4.74 -13.19 -8.70
C GLN A 31 4.73 -14.14 -7.48
N GLN A 32 4.79 -15.45 -7.70
CA GLN A 32 4.95 -16.42 -6.60
C GLN A 32 6.26 -16.25 -5.84
N GLN A 33 7.34 -15.86 -6.51
CA GLN A 33 8.61 -15.57 -5.85
C GLN A 33 8.55 -14.29 -5.02
N GLN A 34 7.82 -13.26 -5.47
CA GLN A 34 7.58 -12.04 -4.70
C GLN A 34 6.73 -12.33 -3.46
N GLU A 35 5.61 -13.05 -3.61
CA GLU A 35 4.75 -13.46 -2.49
C GLU A 35 5.51 -14.29 -1.44
N GLN A 36 6.38 -15.21 -1.88
CA GLN A 36 7.22 -16.00 -0.96
C GLN A 36 8.30 -15.15 -0.26
N GLN A 37 8.93 -14.22 -0.98
CA GLN A 37 9.90 -13.30 -0.37
C GLN A 37 9.23 -12.41 0.67
N GLN A 38 8.02 -11.93 0.41
CA GLN A 38 7.29 -11.08 1.32
C GLN A 38 6.81 -11.84 2.57
N GLN A 39 6.23 -13.03 2.40
CA GLN A 39 5.86 -13.90 3.54
C GLN A 39 7.07 -14.32 4.40
N SER A 40 8.28 -14.25 3.83
CA SER A 40 9.52 -14.51 4.56
C SER A 40 10.13 -13.28 5.25
N ARG A 41 9.61 -12.06 4.99
CA ARG A 41 10.09 -10.86 5.67
C ARG A 41 9.73 -10.91 7.15
N PRO A 42 10.67 -10.57 8.04
CA PRO A 42 10.36 -10.47 9.45
C PRO A 42 9.36 -9.33 9.69
N PRO A 43 8.46 -9.46 10.67
CA PRO A 43 7.66 -8.32 11.11
C PRO A 43 8.56 -7.17 11.58
N LEU A 44 8.10 -5.91 11.58
CA LEU A 44 8.88 -4.70 11.91
C LEU A 44 9.74 -4.89 13.15
N HIS A 45 9.15 -5.40 14.24
CA HIS A 45 9.83 -5.59 15.52
C HIS A 45 11.01 -6.60 15.46
N ARG A 46 11.14 -7.33 14.35
CA ARG A 46 12.22 -8.28 14.06
C ARG A 46 12.94 -7.94 12.76
N ASP A 47 12.65 -6.82 12.12
CA ASP A 47 13.30 -6.41 10.88
C ASP A 47 14.55 -5.56 11.17
N PRO A 48 15.77 -6.14 11.07
CA PRO A 48 16.99 -5.42 11.38
C PRO A 48 17.32 -4.34 10.34
N GLU A 49 16.88 -4.50 9.09
CA GLU A 49 17.15 -3.53 8.03
C GLU A 49 16.31 -2.27 8.23
N LEU A 50 15.01 -2.45 8.48
CA LEU A 50 14.11 -1.33 8.76
C LEU A 50 14.48 -0.62 10.06
N ALA A 51 14.82 -1.36 11.13
CA ALA A 51 15.33 -0.77 12.36
C ALA A 51 16.60 0.07 12.12
N GLN A 52 17.52 -0.38 11.25
CA GLN A 52 18.72 0.35 10.92
C GLN A 52 18.43 1.63 10.10
N LEU A 53 17.49 1.56 9.14
CA LEU A 53 17.00 2.71 8.39
C LEU A 53 16.42 3.78 9.32
N LEU A 54 15.48 3.38 10.19
CA LEU A 54 14.85 4.27 11.16
C LEU A 54 15.88 4.88 12.13
N GLY A 55 16.85 4.11 12.58
CA GLY A 55 17.94 4.60 13.43
C GLY A 55 18.81 5.67 12.77
N ARG A 56 19.12 5.52 11.47
CA ARG A 56 19.86 6.54 10.71
C ARG A 56 19.02 7.81 10.50
N ILE A 57 17.74 7.68 10.18
CA ILE A 57 16.82 8.82 10.06
C ILE A 57 16.73 9.57 11.40
N ALA A 58 16.63 8.85 12.52
CA ALA A 58 16.59 9.44 13.85
C ALA A 58 17.90 10.14 14.27
N SER A 59 19.02 9.84 13.61
CA SER A 59 20.32 10.47 13.85
C SER A 59 20.56 11.76 13.05
N LEU A 60 19.60 12.17 12.22
CA LEU A 60 19.69 13.40 11.44
C LEU A 60 19.84 14.63 12.36
N ASP A 61 20.80 15.50 12.03
CA ASP A 61 21.00 16.77 12.73
C ASP A 61 19.93 17.79 12.28
N LEU A 62 18.76 17.73 12.92
CA LEU A 62 17.61 18.58 12.58
C LEU A 62 17.90 20.08 12.68
N ALA A 63 18.93 20.49 13.43
CA ALA A 63 19.33 21.89 13.55
C ALA A 63 19.98 22.42 12.27
N LYS A 64 20.61 21.55 11.48
CA LYS A 64 21.25 21.90 10.21
C LYS A 64 20.31 21.93 9.02
N LEU A 65 19.09 21.41 9.16
CA LEU A 65 18.11 21.40 8.08
C LEU A 65 17.63 22.83 7.75
N THR A 66 17.21 23.05 6.52
CA THR A 66 16.52 24.30 6.16
C THR A 66 15.10 24.30 6.74
N PRO A 67 14.47 25.46 6.93
CA PRO A 67 13.05 25.53 7.29
C PRO A 67 12.15 24.77 6.31
N GLU A 68 12.45 24.84 5.01
CA GLU A 68 11.71 24.19 3.94
C GLU A 68 11.79 22.66 4.02
N THR A 69 12.99 22.11 4.21
CA THR A 69 13.19 20.67 4.40
C THR A 69 12.50 20.18 5.68
N ARG A 70 12.56 20.94 6.78
CA ARG A 70 11.83 20.58 8.00
C ARG A 70 10.31 20.55 7.78
N ALA A 71 9.77 21.53 7.07
CA ALA A 71 8.35 21.58 6.76
C ALA A 71 7.92 20.46 5.80
N LEU A 72 8.81 20.03 4.89
CA LEU A 72 8.58 18.87 4.04
C LEU A 72 8.51 17.58 4.85
N LEU A 73 9.51 17.33 5.71
CA LEU A 73 9.56 16.14 6.57
C LEU A 73 8.39 16.09 7.56
N ASP A 74 8.05 17.20 8.21
CA ASP A 74 6.89 17.27 9.12
C ASP A 74 5.58 16.93 8.40
N ARG A 75 5.40 17.41 7.16
CA ARG A 75 4.21 17.11 6.36
C ARG A 75 4.12 15.64 5.98
N ILE A 76 5.20 15.07 5.44
CA ILE A 76 5.28 13.67 4.99
C ILE A 76 4.98 12.74 6.16
N VAL A 77 5.75 12.85 7.25
CA VAL A 77 5.60 11.94 8.40
C VAL A 77 4.23 12.09 9.05
N ARG A 78 3.65 13.30 9.09
CA ARG A 78 2.31 13.53 9.63
C ARG A 78 1.22 12.83 8.83
N VAL A 79 1.22 13.01 7.51
CA VAL A 79 0.17 12.44 6.64
C VAL A 79 0.32 10.94 6.52
N ASP A 80 1.54 10.41 6.46
CA ASP A 80 1.78 8.96 6.41
C ASP A 80 1.34 8.30 7.72
N HIS A 81 1.74 8.84 8.88
CA HIS A 81 1.25 8.35 10.17
C HIS A 81 -0.28 8.36 10.26
N ALA A 82 -0.95 9.38 9.69
CA ALA A 82 -2.40 9.44 9.65
C ALA A 82 -3.02 8.41 8.67
N GLY A 83 -2.35 8.19 7.54
CA GLY A 83 -2.70 7.20 6.51
C GLY A 83 -2.64 5.78 7.07
N GLU A 84 -1.49 5.37 7.59
CA GLU A 84 -1.30 4.03 8.15
C GLU A 84 -2.23 3.78 9.35
N PHE A 85 -2.42 4.81 10.18
CA PHE A 85 -3.40 4.72 11.27
C PHE A 85 -4.83 4.54 10.75
N GLY A 86 -5.18 5.19 9.63
CA GLY A 86 -6.46 5.02 8.97
C GLY A 86 -6.63 3.61 8.41
N ALA A 87 -5.63 3.09 7.71
CA ALA A 87 -5.61 1.75 7.14
C ALA A 87 -5.67 0.66 8.21
N ASP A 88 -4.91 0.77 9.31
CA ASP A 88 -5.03 -0.16 10.45
C ASP A 88 -6.48 -0.20 10.96
N ARG A 89 -7.14 0.97 11.07
CA ARG A 89 -8.53 1.02 11.55
C ARG A 89 -9.51 0.42 10.55
N ILE A 90 -9.27 0.58 9.25
CA ILE A 90 -10.06 -0.08 8.19
C ILE A 90 -9.94 -1.60 8.34
N TYR A 91 -8.73 -2.15 8.43
CA TYR A 91 -8.53 -3.58 8.62
C TYR A 91 -9.14 -4.09 9.94
N ALA A 92 -9.00 -3.34 11.03
CA ALA A 92 -9.66 -3.67 12.30
C ALA A 92 -11.19 -3.72 12.17
N GLY A 93 -11.78 -2.79 11.42
CA GLY A 93 -13.21 -2.78 11.09
C GLY A 93 -13.63 -3.98 10.23
N GLN A 94 -12.83 -4.31 9.21
CA GLN A 94 -13.07 -5.49 8.38
C GLN A 94 -13.01 -6.78 9.20
N LEU A 95 -12.01 -6.94 10.08
CA LEU A 95 -11.86 -8.10 10.95
C LEU A 95 -12.99 -8.23 11.98
N ALA A 96 -13.55 -7.13 12.45
CA ALA A 96 -14.70 -7.16 13.36
C ALA A 96 -15.92 -7.86 12.73
N VAL A 97 -16.01 -7.88 11.40
CA VAL A 97 -17.13 -8.49 10.65
C VAL A 97 -16.72 -9.81 10.00
N LEU A 98 -15.60 -9.84 9.29
CA LEU A 98 -15.15 -10.97 8.47
C LEU A 98 -14.10 -11.85 9.16
N GLY A 99 -13.64 -11.50 10.36
CA GLY A 99 -12.52 -12.16 11.03
C GLY A 99 -12.73 -13.65 11.36
N GLY A 100 -13.98 -14.08 11.48
CA GLY A 100 -14.38 -15.49 11.68
C GLY A 100 -14.77 -16.24 10.40
N THR A 101 -14.64 -15.60 9.23
CA THR A 101 -14.92 -16.21 7.92
C THR A 101 -13.63 -16.77 7.30
N PRO A 102 -13.70 -17.53 6.18
CA PRO A 102 -12.52 -17.98 5.46
C PRO A 102 -11.58 -16.86 4.99
N THR A 103 -12.07 -15.62 4.81
CA THR A 103 -11.26 -14.45 4.44
C THR A 103 -10.52 -13.85 5.65
N GLY A 104 -10.96 -14.14 6.87
CA GLY A 104 -10.39 -13.58 8.10
C GLY A 104 -8.88 -13.73 8.26
N PRO A 105 -8.26 -14.91 7.97
CA PRO A 105 -6.81 -15.07 7.99
C PRO A 105 -6.06 -14.15 7.03
N LEU A 106 -6.60 -13.93 5.82
CA LEU A 106 -5.99 -13.04 4.83
C LEU A 106 -6.02 -11.58 5.30
N ILE A 107 -7.17 -11.12 5.79
CA ILE A 107 -7.32 -9.76 6.31
C ILE A 107 -6.39 -9.54 7.52
N ARG A 108 -6.23 -10.56 8.39
CA ARG A 108 -5.29 -10.50 9.51
C ARG A 108 -3.84 -10.34 9.03
N HIS A 109 -3.45 -11.06 7.98
CA HIS A 109 -2.11 -10.97 7.44
C HIS A 109 -1.80 -9.54 6.93
N MET A 110 -2.69 -8.95 6.13
CA MET A 110 -2.53 -7.56 5.67
C MET A 110 -2.56 -6.58 6.85
N HIS A 111 -3.42 -6.82 7.84
CA HIS A 111 -3.49 -5.98 9.05
C HIS A 111 -2.19 -6.02 9.87
N GLU A 112 -1.54 -7.18 9.99
CA GLU A 112 -0.25 -7.30 10.68
C GLU A 112 0.85 -6.51 9.97
N GLN A 113 0.87 -6.49 8.63
CA GLN A 113 1.80 -5.66 7.84
C GLN A 113 1.52 -4.17 8.04
N GLU A 114 0.25 -3.78 8.03
CA GLU A 114 -0.16 -2.40 8.28
C GLU A 114 0.27 -1.89 9.68
N GLN A 115 0.20 -2.77 10.69
CA GLN A 115 0.67 -2.44 12.04
C GLN A 115 2.18 -2.18 12.09
N ASP A 116 2.93 -2.89 11.26
CA ASP A 116 4.36 -2.69 11.08
C ASP A 116 4.66 -1.36 10.38
N HIS A 117 3.87 -0.94 9.39
CA HIS A 117 4.01 0.37 8.77
C HIS A 117 3.69 1.50 9.76
N LEU A 118 2.56 1.40 10.46
CA LEU A 118 2.15 2.36 11.48
C LEU A 118 3.22 2.52 12.57
N ALA A 119 3.76 1.41 13.08
CA ALA A 119 4.80 1.46 14.12
C ALA A 119 6.10 2.13 13.63
N ALA A 120 6.44 2.01 12.34
CA ALA A 120 7.58 2.74 11.78
C ALA A 120 7.34 4.25 11.77
N PHE A 121 6.15 4.71 11.35
CA PHE A 121 5.84 6.15 11.39
C PHE A 121 5.64 6.69 12.80
N GLU A 122 5.11 5.89 13.75
CA GLU A 122 5.08 6.24 15.17
C GLU A 122 6.50 6.47 15.72
N ALA A 123 7.50 5.73 15.25
CA ALA A 123 8.91 5.97 15.58
C ALA A 123 9.49 7.22 14.89
N LEU A 124 9.06 7.53 13.66
CA LEU A 124 9.52 8.70 12.92
C LEU A 124 8.96 10.03 13.44
N ILE A 125 7.74 10.04 13.98
CA ILE A 125 7.10 11.24 14.56
C ILE A 125 8.02 11.97 15.56
N PRO A 126 8.47 11.33 16.66
CA PRO A 126 9.37 11.99 17.61
C PRO A 126 10.77 12.21 17.03
N ALA A 127 11.26 11.28 16.20
CA ALA A 127 12.61 11.33 15.62
C ALA A 127 12.81 12.57 14.73
N LEU A 128 11.82 12.90 13.90
CA LEU A 128 11.85 14.04 12.99
C LEU A 128 11.15 15.29 13.57
N ARG A 129 10.69 15.21 14.82
CA ARG A 129 9.90 16.24 15.51
C ARG A 129 8.65 16.66 14.72
N ALA A 130 8.10 15.72 13.94
CA ALA A 130 6.85 15.91 13.25
C ALA A 130 5.70 15.91 14.28
N ARG A 131 4.59 16.56 13.93
CA ARG A 131 3.37 16.52 14.77
C ARG A 131 2.31 15.66 14.10
N PRO A 132 1.67 14.73 14.83
CA PRO A 132 0.48 14.06 14.31
C PRO A 132 -0.61 15.07 13.96
N THR A 133 -1.46 14.71 12.99
CA THR A 133 -2.65 15.51 12.66
C THR A 133 -3.60 15.61 13.86
N VAL A 134 -4.25 16.76 14.04
CA VAL A 134 -5.31 16.89 15.05
C VAL A 134 -6.56 16.05 14.72
N LEU A 135 -6.68 15.57 13.48
CA LEU A 135 -7.81 14.78 13.00
C LEU A 135 -7.74 13.29 13.36
N MET A 136 -6.67 12.84 14.04
CA MET A 136 -6.51 11.43 14.45
C MET A 136 -7.74 10.81 15.14
N PRO A 137 -8.44 11.48 16.08
CA PRO A 137 -9.66 10.92 16.69
C PRO A 137 -10.79 10.71 15.68
N PHE A 138 -10.89 11.58 14.67
CA PHE A 138 -11.87 11.44 13.60
C PHE A 138 -11.51 10.28 12.68
N TRP A 139 -10.24 10.18 12.25
CA TRP A 139 -9.75 9.08 11.42
C TRP A 139 -9.90 7.71 12.10
N ARG A 140 -9.78 7.66 13.42
CA ARG A 140 -10.04 6.44 14.19
C ARG A 140 -11.42 5.87 13.94
N VAL A 141 -12.44 6.73 14.00
CA VAL A 141 -13.84 6.35 13.84
C VAL A 141 -14.16 6.13 12.37
N ALA A 142 -13.71 7.04 11.50
CA ALA A 142 -13.99 6.97 10.07
C ALA A 142 -13.38 5.72 9.42
N GLY A 143 -12.12 5.41 9.70
CA GLY A 143 -11.44 4.21 9.17
C GLY A 143 -12.15 2.93 9.62
N PHE A 144 -12.42 2.79 10.92
CA PHE A 144 -13.13 1.63 11.45
C PHE A 144 -14.54 1.47 10.84
N ALA A 145 -15.30 2.56 10.76
CA ALA A 145 -16.64 2.54 10.19
C ALA A 145 -16.63 2.19 8.70
N LEU A 146 -15.65 2.68 7.94
CA LEU A 146 -15.49 2.33 6.53
C LEU A 146 -15.17 0.84 6.34
N GLY A 147 -14.20 0.32 7.11
CA GLY A 147 -13.83 -1.09 7.08
C GLY A 147 -14.96 -2.03 7.49
N ALA A 148 -15.62 -1.74 8.61
CA ALA A 148 -16.76 -2.53 9.08
C ALA A 148 -17.96 -2.41 8.12
N GLY A 149 -18.24 -1.22 7.61
CA GLY A 149 -19.36 -0.96 6.71
C GLY A 149 -19.23 -1.70 5.38
N THR A 150 -18.04 -1.68 4.77
CA THR A 150 -17.76 -2.43 3.54
C THR A 150 -17.78 -3.94 3.78
N ALA A 151 -17.23 -4.41 4.89
CA ALA A 151 -17.27 -5.81 5.28
C ALA A 151 -18.68 -6.35 5.57
N LEU A 152 -19.59 -5.51 6.08
CA LEU A 152 -21.01 -5.84 6.25
C LEU A 152 -21.75 -6.04 4.92
N ILE A 153 -21.29 -5.38 3.84
CA ILE A 153 -21.84 -5.59 2.50
C ILE A 153 -21.37 -6.93 1.94
N GLY A 154 -20.10 -7.28 2.15
CA GLY A 154 -19.52 -8.56 1.76
C GLY A 154 -18.00 -8.54 1.64
N LYS A 155 -17.42 -9.71 1.38
CA LYS A 155 -15.97 -9.87 1.14
C LYS A 155 -15.52 -8.98 -0.01
N GLU A 156 -16.22 -9.03 -1.14
CA GLU A 156 -15.88 -8.31 -2.36
C GLU A 156 -15.87 -6.80 -2.11
N ALA A 157 -16.83 -6.27 -1.35
CA ALA A 157 -16.87 -4.86 -0.98
C ALA A 157 -15.76 -4.46 -0.01
N ALA A 158 -15.38 -5.33 0.94
CA ALA A 158 -14.21 -5.10 1.78
C ALA A 158 -12.92 -5.05 0.94
N MET A 159 -12.75 -5.99 0.00
CA MET A 159 -11.59 -6.00 -0.90
C MET A 159 -11.59 -4.79 -1.84
N ALA A 160 -12.76 -4.34 -2.31
CA ALA A 160 -12.89 -3.09 -3.07
C ALA A 160 -12.47 -1.86 -2.25
N CYS A 161 -12.75 -1.85 -0.95
CA CYS A 161 -12.25 -0.82 -0.05
C CYS A 161 -10.73 -0.84 0.04
N THR A 162 -10.12 -2.01 0.26
CA THR A 162 -8.66 -2.19 0.28
C THR A 162 -8.05 -1.67 -1.03
N VAL A 163 -8.48 -2.19 -2.19
CA VAL A 163 -8.00 -1.74 -3.51
C VAL A 163 -8.10 -0.23 -3.69
N ALA A 164 -9.23 0.37 -3.32
CA ALA A 164 -9.45 1.80 -3.47
C ALA A 164 -8.55 2.65 -2.56
N VAL A 165 -8.29 2.20 -1.33
CA VAL A 165 -7.42 2.88 -0.36
C VAL A 165 -5.96 2.78 -0.80
N GLU A 166 -5.50 1.56 -1.12
CA GLU A 166 -4.10 1.33 -1.49
C GLU A 166 -3.72 2.06 -2.76
N ALA A 167 -4.63 2.17 -3.74
CA ALA A 167 -4.38 2.96 -4.94
C ALA A 167 -4.08 4.45 -4.65
N GLU A 168 -4.71 5.04 -3.61
CA GLU A 168 -4.43 6.43 -3.23
C GLU A 168 -3.18 6.54 -2.35
N ILE A 169 -2.91 5.56 -1.48
CA ILE A 169 -1.67 5.51 -0.69
C ILE A 169 -0.45 5.37 -1.61
N GLN A 170 -0.49 4.49 -2.60
CA GLN A 170 0.59 4.34 -3.58
C GLN A 170 0.86 5.62 -4.38
N GLU A 171 -0.19 6.30 -4.86
CA GLU A 171 -0.01 7.58 -5.56
C GLU A 171 0.58 8.64 -4.62
N HIS A 172 0.15 8.65 -3.36
CA HIS A 172 0.68 9.55 -2.36
C HIS A 172 2.17 9.31 -2.10
N TYR A 173 2.57 8.06 -1.85
CA TYR A 173 3.98 7.70 -1.67
C TYR A 173 4.84 8.04 -2.90
N ASN A 174 4.33 7.80 -4.11
CA ASN A 174 5.04 8.21 -5.32
C ASN A 174 5.22 9.74 -5.40
N ALA A 175 4.23 10.53 -4.99
CA ALA A 175 4.34 11.99 -4.94
C ALA A 175 5.36 12.47 -3.89
N GLN A 176 5.42 11.81 -2.74
CA GLN A 176 6.40 12.11 -1.70
C GLN A 176 7.82 11.75 -2.13
N LEU A 177 8.03 10.58 -2.73
CA LEU A 177 9.34 10.19 -3.28
C LEU A 177 9.86 11.20 -4.29
N ARG A 178 9.00 11.72 -5.18
CA ARG A 178 9.35 12.81 -6.10
C ARG A 178 9.74 14.09 -5.36
N SER A 179 9.02 14.42 -4.29
CA SER A 179 9.28 15.64 -3.49
C SER A 179 10.60 15.55 -2.72
N LEU A 180 10.89 14.39 -2.11
CA LEU A 180 12.16 14.12 -1.42
C LEU A 180 13.35 14.12 -2.39
N LEU A 181 13.17 13.52 -3.57
CA LEU A 181 14.19 13.53 -4.62
C LEU A 181 14.51 14.96 -5.10
N ALA A 182 13.49 15.81 -5.19
CA ALA A 182 13.65 17.20 -5.63
C ALA A 182 14.28 18.11 -4.55
N ASP A 183 14.08 17.81 -3.26
CA ASP A 183 14.65 18.59 -2.15
C ASP A 183 16.14 18.26 -1.94
N ASN A 184 16.44 17.02 -1.54
CA ASN A 184 17.82 16.55 -1.34
C ASN A 184 17.88 15.01 -1.30
N PRO A 185 18.26 14.35 -2.40
CA PRO A 185 18.22 12.89 -2.50
C PRO A 185 19.19 12.17 -1.55
N GLU A 186 20.34 12.77 -1.26
CA GLU A 186 21.34 12.18 -0.36
C GLU A 186 20.89 12.24 1.09
N LEU A 187 20.33 13.39 1.49
CA LEU A 187 19.77 13.59 2.84
C LEU A 187 18.61 12.63 3.11
N HIS A 188 17.73 12.45 2.12
CA HIS A 188 16.49 11.69 2.25
C HIS A 188 16.63 10.21 1.89
N ALA A 189 17.83 9.73 1.57
CA ALA A 189 18.06 8.39 1.02
C ALA A 189 17.52 7.25 1.91
N ASP A 190 17.58 7.38 3.23
CA ASP A 190 17.02 6.39 4.16
C ASP A 190 15.49 6.47 4.21
N LEU A 191 14.91 7.68 4.31
CA LEU A 191 13.45 7.86 4.34
C LEU A 191 12.80 7.43 3.01
N MET A 192 13.42 7.76 1.88
CA MET A 192 12.97 7.31 0.56
C MET A 192 12.97 5.79 0.45
N ARG A 193 13.91 5.09 1.09
CA ARG A 193 13.92 3.62 1.13
C ARG A 193 12.78 3.06 1.96
N VAL A 194 12.46 3.67 3.10
CA VAL A 194 11.30 3.30 3.93
C VAL A 194 10.00 3.50 3.14
N ILE A 195 9.79 4.69 2.57
CA ILE A 195 8.58 5.01 1.79
C ILE A 195 8.45 4.12 0.55
N ALA A 196 9.56 3.89 -0.18
CA ALA A 196 9.53 3.03 -1.36
C ALA A 196 9.20 1.58 -1.00
N ARG A 197 9.71 1.09 0.13
CA ARG A 197 9.35 -0.23 0.65
C ARG A 197 7.85 -0.31 0.93
N PHE A 198 7.30 0.59 1.74
CA PHE A 198 5.88 0.54 2.09
C PHE A 198 4.98 0.70 0.87
N ARG A 199 5.33 1.57 -0.08
CA ARG A 199 4.64 1.66 -1.38
C ARG A 199 4.58 0.32 -2.12
N ASP A 200 5.67 -0.43 -2.12
CA ASP A 200 5.72 -1.72 -2.79
C ASP A 200 4.87 -2.76 -2.03
N GLU A 201 4.85 -2.70 -0.69
CA GLU A 201 4.00 -3.55 0.16
C GLU A 201 2.50 -3.21 -0.04
N GLU A 202 2.13 -1.94 -0.18
CA GLU A 202 0.76 -1.53 -0.52
C GLU A 202 0.33 -1.95 -1.92
N ALA A 203 1.28 -2.07 -2.87
CA ALA A 203 1.00 -2.63 -4.19
C ALA A 203 0.51 -4.06 -4.10
N GLU A 204 1.09 -4.83 -3.16
CA GLU A 204 0.73 -6.21 -2.95
C GLU A 204 -0.62 -6.34 -2.25
N HIS A 205 -0.94 -5.45 -1.29
CA HIS A 205 -2.26 -5.36 -0.69
C HIS A 205 -3.33 -5.05 -1.75
N HIS A 206 -3.07 -4.07 -2.62
CA HIS A 206 -3.93 -3.74 -3.76
C HIS A 206 -4.17 -4.96 -4.66
N ASP A 207 -3.10 -5.61 -5.11
CA ASP A 207 -3.19 -6.76 -6.01
C ASP A 207 -3.85 -7.98 -5.35
N THR A 208 -3.67 -8.15 -4.04
CA THR A 208 -4.38 -9.15 -3.24
C THR A 208 -5.88 -8.87 -3.25
N GLY A 209 -6.30 -7.62 -3.01
CA GLY A 209 -7.71 -7.24 -3.07
C GLY A 209 -8.33 -7.53 -4.44
N LEU A 210 -7.61 -7.25 -5.54
CA LEU A 210 -8.06 -7.60 -6.89
C LEU A 210 -8.21 -9.12 -7.10
N ARG A 211 -7.26 -9.92 -6.61
CA ARG A 211 -7.33 -11.40 -6.67
C ARG A 211 -8.47 -11.97 -5.85
N GLU A 212 -8.89 -11.27 -4.81
CA GLU A 212 -9.97 -11.65 -3.90
C GLU A 212 -11.33 -11.04 -4.28
N ASP A 213 -11.54 -10.83 -5.59
CA ASP A 213 -12.81 -10.47 -6.21
C ASP A 213 -13.32 -9.05 -5.87
N ALA A 214 -12.42 -8.09 -5.57
CA ALA A 214 -12.79 -6.69 -5.35
C ALA A 214 -13.71 -6.11 -6.44
N GLU A 215 -13.42 -6.41 -7.72
CA GLU A 215 -14.19 -5.89 -8.86
C GLU A 215 -15.61 -6.45 -8.96
N SER A 216 -15.91 -7.52 -8.23
CA SER A 216 -17.23 -8.13 -8.13
C SER A 216 -18.11 -7.44 -7.07
N ALA A 217 -17.60 -6.42 -6.38
CA ALA A 217 -18.36 -5.69 -5.36
C ALA A 217 -19.61 -5.02 -5.95
N PRO A 218 -20.73 -4.96 -5.18
CA PRO A 218 -21.91 -4.21 -5.59
C PRO A 218 -21.58 -2.76 -5.90
N ALA A 219 -21.91 -2.32 -7.12
CA ALA A 219 -21.62 -0.98 -7.62
C ALA A 219 -20.12 -0.58 -7.51
N TYR A 220 -19.20 -1.53 -7.74
CA TYR A 220 -17.74 -1.35 -7.60
C TYR A 220 -17.20 0.00 -8.11
N PRO A 221 -17.50 0.47 -9.35
CA PRO A 221 -16.95 1.75 -9.81
C PRO A 221 -17.37 2.94 -8.94
N ALA A 222 -18.61 2.96 -8.46
CA ALA A 222 -19.12 4.03 -7.61
C ALA A 222 -18.56 3.95 -6.18
N LEU A 223 -18.49 2.74 -5.62
CA LEU A 223 -17.88 2.49 -4.31
C LEU A 223 -16.42 2.93 -4.29
N SER A 224 -15.63 2.45 -5.25
CA SER A 224 -14.21 2.78 -5.38
C SER A 224 -14.00 4.28 -5.60
N ALA A 225 -14.81 4.92 -6.46
CA ALA A 225 -14.71 6.36 -6.67
C ALA A 225 -14.99 7.17 -5.39
N ALA A 226 -15.99 6.77 -4.60
CA ALA A 226 -16.34 7.43 -3.35
C ALA A 226 -15.23 7.28 -2.30
N ILE A 227 -14.70 6.06 -2.13
CA ILE A 227 -13.61 5.78 -1.17
C ILE A 227 -12.36 6.56 -1.55
N ARG A 228 -11.95 6.51 -2.83
CA ARG A 228 -10.79 7.26 -3.33
C ARG A 228 -10.95 8.78 -3.13
N ALA A 229 -12.15 9.31 -3.35
CA ALA A 229 -12.43 10.72 -3.07
C ALA A 229 -12.28 11.05 -1.57
N GLY A 230 -12.77 10.17 -0.69
CA GLY A 230 -12.57 10.26 0.76
C GLY A 230 -11.09 10.26 1.15
N CYS A 231 -10.29 9.34 0.60
CA CYS A 231 -8.85 9.27 0.84
C CYS A 231 -8.13 10.56 0.43
N ARG A 232 -8.43 11.12 -0.76
CA ARG A 232 -7.84 12.40 -1.20
C ARG A 232 -8.16 13.55 -0.24
N VAL A 233 -9.38 13.60 0.28
CA VAL A 233 -9.76 14.60 1.30
C VAL A 233 -9.00 14.37 2.60
N ALA A 234 -8.89 13.12 3.05
CA ALA A 234 -8.16 12.77 4.27
C ALA A 234 -6.67 13.14 4.16
N ILE A 235 -6.03 12.83 3.04
CA ILE A 235 -4.64 13.21 2.73
C ILE A 235 -4.51 14.74 2.76
N PHE A 236 -5.33 15.46 1.99
CA PHE A 236 -5.27 16.92 1.88
C PHE A 236 -5.39 17.61 3.25
N LEU A 237 -6.30 17.15 4.10
CA LEU A 237 -6.50 17.70 5.44
C LEU A 237 -5.35 17.34 6.38
N SER A 238 -4.92 16.07 6.38
CA SER A 238 -3.89 15.58 7.30
C SER A 238 -2.50 16.13 6.99
N GLU A 239 -2.22 16.52 5.74
CA GLU A 239 -1.00 17.27 5.40
C GLU A 239 -0.91 18.65 6.10
N ARG A 240 -2.06 19.24 6.49
CA ARG A 240 -2.13 20.66 6.86
C ARG A 240 -2.34 20.91 8.35
N ILE A 241 -3.10 20.06 9.03
CA ILE A 241 -3.53 20.29 10.42
C ILE A 241 -3.36 19.05 11.29
#